data_AF-A0A382TKY1-F1
#
_entry.id   AF-A0A382TKY1-F1
#
_cell.length_a   1.000
_cell.length_b   1.000
_cell.length_c   1.000
_cell.angle_alpha   90.00
_cell.angle_beta   90.00
_cell.angle_gamma   90.00
#
_symmetry.space_group_name_H-M   'P 1'
#
loop_
_entity.id
_entity.type
_entity.pdbx_description
1 polymer ?
#
loop_
_entity_poly.entity_id
_entity_poly.type
_entity_poly.pdbx_seq_one_letter_code
_entity_poly.pdbx_strand_id
1 'polypeptide(L)'
;MVAFVAGLAFSAKAGNWPSWRGDVAGSGIVRGEKIPLEWGTKKNVRWRVPLPDRGNSSPIVWGDKVFITQATDSDKRRTVMCFDKRTGE
;
A
#
# COMPACT_ATOMS: atom_id res chain seq x y z
N MET A 1 6.42 -9.87 -44.64
CA MET A 1 6.12 -10.71 -43.45
C MET A 1 6.46 -9.87 -42.23
N VAL A 2 5.47 -9.32 -41.52
CA VAL A 2 5.70 -8.49 -40.34
C VAL A 2 5.57 -9.41 -39.11
N ALA A 3 6.67 -9.65 -38.41
CA ALA A 3 6.67 -10.42 -37.17
C ALA A 3 6.36 -9.49 -35.99
N PHE A 4 5.23 -9.71 -35.31
CA PHE A 4 4.95 -9.08 -34.03
C PHE A 4 5.68 -9.86 -32.94
N VAL A 5 6.69 -9.24 -32.33
CA VAL A 5 7.31 -9.76 -31.11
C VAL A 5 6.41 -9.38 -29.94
N ALA A 6 5.62 -10.33 -29.44
CA ALA A 6 4.88 -10.16 -28.19
C ALA A 6 5.86 -10.21 -27.02
N GLY A 7 6.26 -9.03 -26.53
CA GLY A 7 7.10 -8.94 -25.33
C GLY A 7 6.34 -9.42 -24.10
N LEU A 8 6.85 -10.47 -23.44
CA LEU A 8 6.37 -10.89 -22.13
C LEU A 8 6.69 -9.79 -21.10
N ALA A 9 5.68 -8.98 -20.76
CA ALA A 9 5.79 -8.01 -19.68
C ALA A 9 5.80 -8.75 -18.34
N PHE A 10 6.98 -8.94 -17.74
CA PHE A 10 7.10 -9.43 -16.38
C PHE A 10 6.68 -8.32 -15.42
N SER A 11 5.45 -8.40 -14.89
CA SER A 11 5.04 -7.50 -13.81
C SER A 11 5.80 -7.90 -12.55
N ALA A 12 6.79 -7.11 -12.17
CA ALA A 12 7.42 -7.23 -10.86
C ALA A 12 6.32 -7.10 -9.79
N LYS A 13 6.04 -8.20 -9.09
CA LYS A 13 5.10 -8.21 -7.96
C LYS A 13 5.92 -7.91 -6.71
N ALA A 14 5.74 -6.72 -6.15
CA ALA A 14 6.16 -6.46 -4.79
C ALA A 14 5.53 -7.50 -3.85
N GLY A 15 6.29 -7.94 -2.84
CA GLY A 15 5.80 -8.86 -1.82
C GLY A 15 4.67 -8.25 -0.97
N ASN A 16 3.99 -9.09 -0.22
CA ASN A 16 3.00 -8.64 0.75
C ASN A 16 3.68 -8.03 1.99
N TRP A 17 2.96 -7.14 2.66
CA TRP A 17 3.31 -6.55 3.96
C TRP A 17 2.18 -6.86 4.96
N PRO A 18 2.09 -8.12 5.45
CA PRO A 18 0.90 -8.63 6.13
C PRO A 18 0.69 -8.14 7.57
N SER A 19 1.69 -7.51 8.19
CA SER A 19 1.65 -7.24 9.64
C SER A 19 2.32 -5.93 10.04
N TRP A 20 2.24 -5.59 11.34
CA TRP A 20 3.05 -4.52 11.92
C TRP A 20 4.53 -4.79 11.66
N ARG A 21 5.23 -3.83 11.06
CA ARG A 21 6.61 -3.99 10.56
C ARG A 21 6.79 -5.07 9.47
N GLY A 22 5.70 -5.51 8.86
CA GLY A 22 5.72 -6.14 7.55
C GLY A 22 5.85 -7.63 7.57
N ASP A 23 7.08 -8.09 7.33
CA ASP A 23 7.40 -9.49 7.17
C ASP A 23 6.92 -10.34 8.35
N VAL A 24 6.86 -11.65 8.17
CA VAL A 24 6.40 -12.58 9.21
C VAL A 24 7.23 -12.51 10.50
N ALA A 25 8.45 -11.97 10.42
CA ALA A 25 9.32 -11.73 11.57
C ALA A 25 9.10 -10.36 12.25
N GLY A 26 8.31 -9.45 11.65
CA GLY A 26 8.07 -8.10 12.16
C GLY A 26 9.32 -7.23 12.20
N SER A 27 10.26 -7.45 11.29
CA SER A 27 11.59 -6.83 11.28
C SER A 27 11.57 -5.38 10.77
N GLY A 28 10.62 -5.04 9.89
CA GLY A 28 10.54 -3.74 9.23
C GLY A 28 11.60 -3.56 8.13
N ILE A 29 12.24 -4.65 7.68
CA ILE A 29 13.34 -4.59 6.72
C ILE A 29 12.84 -4.93 5.32
N VAL A 30 13.12 -4.04 4.36
CA VAL A 30 12.97 -4.29 2.92
C VAL A 30 14.36 -4.51 2.33
N ARG A 31 14.53 -5.54 1.48
CA ARG A 31 15.81 -5.84 0.82
C ARG A 31 15.75 -5.44 -0.65
N GLY A 32 16.82 -4.82 -1.16
CA GLY A 32 17.09 -4.75 -2.60
C GLY A 32 16.36 -3.68 -3.41
N GLU A 33 15.81 -2.63 -2.78
CA GLU A 33 15.08 -1.58 -3.50
C GLU A 33 15.72 -0.19 -3.36
N LYS A 34 15.78 0.57 -4.46
CA LYS A 34 16.01 2.02 -4.41
C LYS A 34 14.73 2.70 -3.94
N ILE A 35 14.62 2.92 -2.64
CA ILE A 35 13.46 3.58 -2.04
C ILE A 35 13.67 5.11 -2.08
N PRO A 36 12.64 5.92 -2.35
CA PRO A 36 12.76 7.37 -2.27
C PRO A 36 13.19 7.82 -0.87
N LEU A 37 14.24 8.65 -0.80
CA LEU A 37 14.79 9.18 0.47
C LEU A 37 14.15 10.51 0.87
N GLU A 38 13.38 11.13 -0.03
CA GLU A 38 12.76 12.43 0.20
C GLU A 38 11.24 12.31 0.03
N TRP A 39 10.48 13.00 0.87
CA TRP A 39 9.02 12.90 0.89
C TRP A 39 8.38 14.28 1.07
N GLY A 40 7.16 14.45 0.55
CA GLY A 40 6.39 15.67 0.74
C GLY A 40 4.89 15.43 0.56
N THR A 41 4.09 16.50 0.63
CA THR A 41 2.64 16.39 0.39
C THR A 41 2.32 15.89 -1.02
N LYS A 42 3.13 16.32 -2.00
CA LYS A 42 3.02 15.93 -3.42
C LYS A 42 4.25 15.21 -3.99
N LYS A 43 5.35 15.13 -3.22
CA LYS A 43 6.62 14.55 -3.66
C LYS A 43 6.71 13.09 -3.24
N ASN A 44 6.99 12.19 -4.20
CA ASN A 44 7.09 10.75 -4.01
C ASN A 44 5.83 10.10 -3.42
N VAL A 45 4.67 10.75 -3.55
CA VAL A 45 3.37 10.23 -3.10
C VAL A 45 2.54 9.85 -4.32
N ARG A 46 2.08 8.59 -4.36
CA ARG A 46 1.26 8.08 -5.46
C ARG A 46 -0.21 8.52 -5.36
N TRP A 47 -0.76 8.44 -4.15
CA TRP A 47 -2.14 8.82 -3.86
C TRP A 47 -2.29 9.19 -2.38
N ARG A 48 -3.37 9.90 -2.08
CA ARG A 48 -3.84 10.23 -0.73
C ARG A 48 -5.36 10.17 -0.73
N VAL A 49 -5.94 9.65 0.33
CA VAL A 49 -7.39 9.65 0.52
C VAL A 49 -7.76 10.26 1.86
N PRO A 50 -8.85 11.03 1.94
CA PRO A 50 -9.38 11.48 3.21
C PRO A 50 -9.89 10.28 3.99
N LEU A 51 -9.53 10.20 5.26
CA LEU A 51 -10.14 9.26 6.19
C LEU A 51 -11.28 9.95 6.95
N PRO A 52 -12.29 9.20 7.41
CA PRO A 52 -13.45 9.79 8.07
C PRO A 52 -13.12 10.43 9.42
N ASP A 53 -11.99 10.07 10.03
CA ASP A 53 -11.55 10.58 11.33
C ASP A 53 -10.03 10.38 11.50
N ARG A 54 -9.47 10.85 12.62
CA ARG A 54 -8.06 10.55 12.99
C ARG A 54 -7.87 9.06 13.26
N GLY A 55 -6.74 8.49 12.79
CA GLY A 55 -6.43 7.08 12.96
C GLY A 55 -4.95 6.83 13.28
N ASN A 56 -4.67 5.72 13.96
CA ASN A 56 -3.32 5.27 14.36
C ASN A 56 -2.97 3.91 13.74
N SER A 57 -3.60 3.58 12.60
CA SER A 57 -3.44 2.26 11.99
C SER A 57 -2.04 2.04 11.45
N SER A 58 -1.61 0.77 11.41
CA SER A 58 -0.46 0.33 10.64
C SER A 58 -0.97 -0.38 9.38
N PRO A 59 -0.83 0.22 8.19
CA PRO A 59 -1.38 -0.35 6.97
C PRO A 59 -0.80 -1.72 6.64
N ILE A 60 -1.67 -2.61 6.16
CA ILE A 60 -1.30 -3.92 5.62
C ILE A 60 -1.42 -3.87 4.11
N VAL A 61 -0.45 -4.43 3.38
CA VAL A 61 -0.50 -4.57 1.92
C VAL A 61 -0.58 -6.04 1.57
N TRP A 62 -1.61 -6.44 0.82
CA TRP A 62 -1.73 -7.81 0.31
C TRP A 62 -2.21 -7.82 -1.14
N GLY A 63 -1.38 -8.31 -2.04
CA GLY A 63 -1.62 -8.20 -3.48
C GLY A 63 -1.76 -6.73 -3.88
N ASP A 64 -2.89 -6.38 -4.50
CA ASP A 64 -3.19 -5.01 -4.92
C ASP A 64 -4.12 -4.27 -3.96
N LYS A 65 -4.18 -4.69 -2.70
CA LYS A 65 -5.01 -4.06 -1.67
C LYS A 65 -4.20 -3.52 -0.50
N VAL A 66 -4.67 -2.40 0.05
CA VAL A 66 -4.17 -1.78 1.28
C VAL A 66 -5.29 -1.80 2.30
N PHE A 67 -5.03 -2.37 3.47
CA PHE A 67 -6.00 -2.47 4.56
C PHE A 67 -5.58 -1.59 5.72
N ILE A 68 -6.54 -0.89 6.32
CA ILE A 68 -6.35 -0.15 7.57
C ILE A 68 -7.52 -0.41 8.51
N THR A 69 -7.26 -0.25 9.80
CA THR A 69 -8.28 -0.11 10.84
C THR A 69 -8.63 1.36 11.04
N GLN A 70 -9.91 1.67 11.19
CA GLN A 70 -10.37 3.03 11.43
C GLN A 70 -11.42 3.06 12.53
N ALA A 71 -11.22 3.95 13.49
CA ALA A 71 -12.22 4.28 14.50
C ALA A 71 -12.90 5.60 14.10
N THR A 72 -14.21 5.65 14.22
CA THR A 72 -15.02 6.86 13.98
C THR A 72 -15.76 7.24 15.26
N ASP A 73 -15.65 8.50 15.66
CA ASP A 73 -16.16 8.94 16.95
C ASP A 73 -17.65 9.30 16.91
N SER A 74 -18.14 9.74 15.76
CA SER A 74 -19.53 10.15 15.54
C SER A 74 -20.54 9.00 15.71
N ASP A 75 -20.18 7.80 15.26
CA ASP A 75 -21.01 6.60 15.31
C ASP A 75 -20.42 5.49 16.21
N LYS A 76 -19.34 5.80 16.96
CA LYS A 76 -18.61 4.88 17.85
C LYS A 76 -18.27 3.54 17.19
N ARG A 77 -17.88 3.58 15.92
CA ARG A 77 -17.64 2.37 15.12
C ARG A 77 -16.14 2.10 14.93
N ARG A 78 -15.81 0.82 14.81
CA ARG A 78 -14.52 0.35 14.33
C ARG A 78 -14.73 -0.37 13.01
N THR A 79 -13.94 -0.01 12.00
CA THR A 79 -14.03 -0.59 10.65
C THR A 79 -12.66 -1.07 10.19
N VAL A 80 -12.68 -2.00 9.24
CA VAL A 80 -11.55 -2.29 8.38
C VAL A 80 -11.87 -1.68 7.02
N MET A 81 -11.06 -0.73 6.59
CA MET A 81 -11.16 -0.12 5.26
C MET A 81 -10.17 -0.82 4.33
N CYS A 82 -10.53 -0.91 3.06
CA CYS A 82 -9.75 -1.56 2.04
C CYS A 82 -9.68 -0.65 0.81
N PHE A 83 -8.46 -0.40 0.33
CA PHE A 83 -8.19 0.46 -0.81
C PHE A 83 -7.42 -0.28 -1.89
N ASP A 84 -7.58 0.14 -3.14
CA ASP A 84 -6.69 -0.27 -4.22
C ASP A 84 -5.28 0.33 -4.02
N LYS A 85 -4.24 -0.51 -4.09
CA LYS A 85 -2.84 -0.11 -3.86
C LYS A 85 -2.34 0.88 -4.90
N ARG A 86 -2.91 0.91 -6.10
CA ARG A 86 -2.46 1.73 -7.23
C ARG A 86 -3.16 3.08 -7.28
N THR A 87 -4.45 3.12 -6.93
CA THR A 87 -5.30 4.33 -7.05
C THR A 87 -5.70 4.93 -5.70
N GLY A 88 -5.81 4.11 -4.65
CA GLY A 88 -6.31 4.52 -3.34
C GLY A 88 -7.84 4.49 -3.22
N GLU A 89 -8.56 4.01 -4.24
CA GLU A 89 -10.02 3.89 -4.23
C GLU A 89 -10.53 2.76 -3.34
#